data_AF-A0A821W9R3-F1
#
_entry.id   AF-A0A821W9R3-F1
#
_cell.length_a   1.000
_cell.length_b   1.000
_cell.length_c   1.000
_cell.angle_alpha   90.00
_cell.angle_beta   90.00
_cell.angle_gamma   90.00
#
_symmetry.space_group_name_H-M   'P 1'
#
loop_
_entity.id
_entity.type
_entity.pdbx_description
1 polymer ?
#
loop_
_entity_poly.entity_id
_entity_poly.type
_entity_poly.pdbx_seq_one_letter_code
_entity_poly.pdbx_strand_id
1 'polypeptide(L)'
;MTDDYNEVILPLLYRMSNLEELDLNLFLSVKEKFLDGNDIKKNLLNQMIQLNKFTFNIYSIVYCHNQINLQSNEDIQNTFNDYKYNKIICSIDYFKKRSSQCRIYSYPYKLKFYNSITNNFIIFIIIKCI
;
A
#
# COMPACT_ATOMS: atom_id res chain seq x y z
N MET A 1 -7.44 2.12 14.38
CA MET A 1 -7.61 3.46 13.79
C MET A 1 -6.90 3.54 12.44
N THR A 2 -7.66 3.30 11.36
CA THR A 2 -7.33 3.54 9.94
C THR A 2 -7.83 4.92 9.49
N ASP A 3 -8.01 5.83 10.45
CA ASP A 3 -9.13 6.75 10.43
C ASP A 3 -9.03 7.81 9.35
N ASP A 4 -7.87 8.42 9.10
CA ASP A 4 -7.77 9.41 8.01
C ASP A 4 -8.16 8.84 6.64
N TYR A 5 -7.85 7.56 6.38
CA TYR A 5 -8.23 6.95 5.11
C TYR A 5 -9.75 6.78 5.02
N ASN A 6 -10.38 6.26 6.08
CA ASN A 6 -11.81 5.97 6.09
C ASN A 6 -12.69 7.20 6.31
N GLU A 7 -12.24 8.16 7.10
CA GLU A 7 -13.01 9.33 7.54
C GLU A 7 -12.77 10.55 6.65
N VAL A 8 -11.59 10.68 6.04
CA VAL A 8 -11.23 11.85 5.24
C VAL A 8 -11.10 11.48 3.76
N ILE A 9 -10.23 10.52 3.43
CA ILE A 9 -9.85 10.24 2.04
C ILE A 9 -10.99 9.55 1.28
N LEU A 10 -11.57 8.48 1.83
CA LEU A 10 -12.66 7.76 1.15
C LEU A 10 -13.89 8.63 0.87
N PRO A 11 -14.42 9.42 1.83
CA PRO A 11 -15.56 10.29 1.55
C PRO A 11 -15.26 11.34 0.48
N LEU A 12 -14.04 11.86 0.43
CA LEU A 12 -13.61 12.78 -0.62
C LEU A 12 -13.57 12.10 -1.99
N LEU A 13 -12.97 10.91 -2.08
CA LEU A 13 -12.90 10.15 -3.33
C LEU A 13 -14.28 9.75 -3.84
N TYR A 14 -15.23 9.41 -2.96
CA TYR A 14 -16.60 9.10 -3.36
C TYR A 14 -17.38 10.30 -3.92
N ARG A 15 -17.05 11.53 -3.50
CA ARG A 15 -17.61 12.74 -4.12
C ARG A 15 -17.07 12.98 -5.52
N MET A 16 -15.95 12.35 -5.86
CA MET A 16 -15.31 12.39 -7.18
C MET A 16 -15.55 11.08 -7.93
N SER A 17 -16.78 10.56 -7.91
CA SER A 17 -17.12 9.24 -8.50
C SER A 17 -16.88 9.14 -10.01
N ASN A 18 -16.82 10.27 -10.72
CA ASN A 18 -16.55 10.34 -12.16
C ASN A 18 -15.05 10.47 -12.50
N LEU A 19 -14.17 10.24 -11.53
CA LEU A 19 -12.73 10.39 -11.73
C LEU A 19 -12.19 9.23 -12.58
N GLU A 20 -11.57 9.54 -13.71
CA GLU A 20 -11.01 8.54 -14.63
C GLU A 20 -9.54 8.18 -14.31
N GLU A 21 -8.79 9.10 -13.70
CA GLU A 21 -7.39 8.89 -13.33
C GLU A 21 -7.11 9.29 -11.87
N LEU A 22 -6.48 8.41 -11.09
CA LEU A 22 -6.09 8.66 -9.70
C LEU A 22 -4.64 8.26 -9.44
N ASP A 23 -3.86 9.17 -8.84
CA ASP A 23 -2.54 8.89 -8.26
C ASP A 23 -2.61 9.03 -6.74
N LEU A 24 -2.70 7.89 -6.05
CA LEU A 24 -2.90 7.82 -4.62
C LEU A 24 -1.58 7.59 -3.88
N ASN A 25 -1.10 8.61 -3.17
CA ASN A 25 0.11 8.54 -2.36
C ASN A 25 -0.26 8.61 -0.88
N LEU A 26 -0.09 7.51 -0.15
CA LEU A 26 -0.48 7.43 1.27
C LEU A 26 0.71 7.07 2.15
N PHE A 27 0.85 7.81 3.23
CA PHE A 27 1.76 7.51 4.32
C PHE A 27 0.93 7.31 5.60
N LEU A 28 0.92 6.09 6.12
CA LEU A 28 0.14 5.69 7.27
C LEU A 28 1.08 5.33 8.41
N SER A 29 1.38 6.30 9.28
CA SER A 29 2.24 6.08 10.45
C SER A 29 1.42 5.58 11.64
N VAL A 30 1.98 4.64 12.41
CA VAL A 30 1.50 4.26 13.75
C VAL A 30 0.02 3.86 13.74
N LYS A 31 -0.36 2.95 12.84
CA LYS A 31 -1.75 2.47 12.75
C LYS A 31 -1.94 1.14 13.46
N GLU A 32 -3.17 0.88 13.91
CA GLU A 32 -3.58 -0.42 14.47
C GLU A 32 -3.80 -1.47 13.38
N LYS A 33 -4.10 -1.04 12.15
CA LYS A 33 -4.30 -1.91 11.00
C LYS A 33 -3.58 -1.37 9.79
N PHE A 34 -2.99 -2.27 9.01
CA PHE A 34 -2.58 -1.95 7.65
C PHE A 34 -3.81 -1.66 6.78
N LEU A 35 -3.68 -0.66 5.91
CA LEU A 35 -4.47 -0.65 4.69
C LEU A 35 -3.95 -1.82 3.86
N ASP A 36 -4.80 -2.79 3.55
CA ASP A 36 -4.40 -3.94 2.74
C ASP A 36 -4.90 -3.83 1.29
N GLY A 37 -4.53 -4.79 0.46
CA GLY A 37 -4.97 -4.83 -0.93
C GLY A 37 -6.50 -4.96 -1.06
N ASN A 38 -7.17 -5.65 -0.12
CA ASN A 38 -8.60 -5.88 -0.18
C ASN A 38 -9.35 -4.61 0.17
N ASP A 39 -8.84 -3.83 1.13
CA ASP A 39 -9.38 -2.51 1.48
C ASP A 39 -9.35 -1.57 0.26
N ILE A 40 -8.28 -1.59 -0.54
CA ILE A 40 -8.18 -0.80 -1.78
C ILE A 40 -9.14 -1.33 -2.84
N LYS A 41 -9.16 -2.65 -3.06
CA LYS A 41 -10.05 -3.29 -4.04
C LYS A 41 -11.52 -2.95 -3.74
N LYS A 42 -11.94 -3.18 -2.49
CA LYS A 42 -13.32 -2.97 -2.04
C LYS A 42 -13.74 -1.51 -2.07
N ASN A 43 -12.90 -0.61 -1.58
CA ASN A 43 -13.29 0.78 -1.35
C ASN A 43 -12.98 1.70 -2.54
N LEU A 44 -12.01 1.37 -3.39
CA LEU A 44 -11.65 2.18 -4.55
C LEU A 44 -12.02 1.49 -5.85
N LEU A 45 -11.40 0.33 -6.14
CA LEU A 45 -11.52 -0.28 -7.47
C LEU A 45 -12.93 -0.77 -7.78
N ASN A 46 -13.69 -1.22 -6.78
CA ASN A 46 -15.08 -1.66 -6.97
C ASN A 46 -16.08 -0.51 -7.02
N GLN A 47 -15.76 0.64 -6.42
CA GLN A 47 -16.69 1.76 -6.26
C GLN A 47 -16.49 2.83 -7.34
N MET A 48 -15.25 3.08 -7.76
CA MET A 48 -14.89 4.09 -8.75
C MET A 48 -14.86 3.45 -10.14
N ILE A 49 -16.03 3.07 -10.65
CA ILE A 49 -16.16 2.30 -11.90
C ILE A 49 -15.63 3.02 -13.15
N GLN A 50 -15.51 4.36 -13.11
CA GLN A 50 -14.96 5.15 -14.21
C GLN A 50 -13.42 5.24 -14.16
N LEU A 51 -12.78 4.73 -13.09
CA LEU A 51 -11.36 4.82 -12.88
C LEU A 51 -10.60 3.89 -13.82
N ASN A 52 -10.21 4.44 -14.98
CA ASN A 52 -9.50 3.75 -16.04
C ASN A 52 -8.00 3.61 -15.74
N LYS A 53 -7.45 4.54 -14.95
CA LYS A 53 -6.03 4.56 -14.60
C LYS A 53 -5.88 4.82 -13.11
N PHE A 54 -5.43 3.80 -12.41
CA PHE A 54 -5.11 3.91 -11.00
C PHE A 54 -3.61 3.67 -10.81
N THR A 55 -2.95 4.63 -10.19
CA THR A 55 -1.61 4.46 -9.67
C THR A 55 -1.62 4.73 -8.18
N PHE A 56 -0.81 3.99 -7.44
CA PHE A 56 -0.74 4.18 -6.01
C PHE A 56 0.65 3.87 -5.46
N ASN A 57 0.93 4.49 -4.33
CA ASN A 57 2.11 4.24 -3.52
C ASN A 57 1.68 4.34 -2.05
N ILE A 58 1.63 3.19 -1.38
CA ILE A 58 1.15 3.10 -0.01
C ILE A 58 2.31 2.65 0.85
N TYR A 59 2.59 3.49 1.84
CA TYR A 59 3.57 3.27 2.87
C TYR A 59 2.86 3.20 4.22
N SER A 60 3.16 2.18 5.02
CA SER A 60 2.51 2.01 6.32
C SER A 60 3.45 1.43 7.37
N ILE A 61 3.33 1.91 8.61
CA ILE A 61 4.05 1.38 9.77
C ILE A 61 3.05 1.04 10.87
N VAL A 62 3.16 -0.15 11.44
CA VAL A 62 2.37 -0.59 12.61
C VAL A 62 3.28 -1.14 13.71
N TYR A 63 2.81 -1.09 14.96
CA TYR A 63 3.49 -1.71 16.10
C TYR A 63 3.13 -3.21 16.24
N CYS A 64 4.04 -3.99 16.82
CA CYS A 64 3.99 -5.45 16.91
C CYS A 64 2.79 -5.99 17.69
N HIS A 65 2.29 -5.25 18.68
CA HIS A 65 1.14 -5.70 19.47
C HIS A 65 -0.16 -5.74 18.65
N ASN A 66 -0.18 -5.12 17.47
CA ASN A 66 -1.33 -5.11 16.55
C ASN A 66 -1.14 -6.03 15.33
N GLN A 67 -0.16 -6.95 15.35
CA GLN A 67 0.18 -7.83 14.23
C GLN A 67 -0.72 -9.09 14.15
N ILE A 68 -2.03 -8.91 14.11
CA ILE A 68 -2.97 -10.02 13.92
C ILE A 68 -3.07 -10.28 12.40
N ASN A 69 -2.72 -11.48 11.94
CA ASN A 69 -2.77 -11.92 10.53
C ASN A 69 -1.93 -11.09 9.55
N LEU A 70 -0.61 -11.26 9.64
CA LEU A 70 0.32 -10.60 8.72
C LEU A 70 0.33 -11.26 7.35
N GLN A 71 -0.39 -10.65 6.39
CA GLN A 71 -0.23 -10.95 4.97
C GLN A 71 1.24 -10.90 4.52
N SER A 72 1.64 -11.90 3.73
CA SER A 72 2.90 -11.95 3.01
C SER A 72 2.91 -10.98 1.81
N ASN A 73 4.07 -10.83 1.16
CA ASN A 73 4.13 -10.12 -0.11
C ASN A 73 3.25 -10.80 -1.17
N GLU A 74 3.26 -12.15 -1.21
CA GLU A 74 2.43 -12.90 -2.15
C GLU A 74 0.94 -12.67 -1.92
N ASP A 75 0.48 -12.65 -0.65
CA ASP A 75 -0.93 -12.38 -0.34
C ASP A 75 -1.39 -11.02 -0.84
N ILE A 76 -0.55 -10.00 -0.68
CA ILE A 76 -0.84 -8.63 -1.16
C ILE A 76 -0.89 -8.62 -2.69
N GLN A 77 0.09 -9.24 -3.36
CA GLN A 77 0.11 -9.32 -4.82
C GLN A 77 -1.12 -10.06 -5.37
N ASN A 78 -1.46 -11.18 -4.74
CA ASN A 78 -2.60 -12.02 -5.13
C ASN A 78 -3.94 -11.29 -5.07
N THR A 79 -4.06 -10.28 -4.20
CA THR A 79 -5.28 -9.46 -4.09
C THR A 79 -5.62 -8.72 -5.39
N PHE A 80 -4.61 -8.46 -6.22
CA PHE A 80 -4.73 -7.70 -7.46
C PHE A 80 -4.57 -8.54 -8.73
N ASN A 81 -4.52 -9.88 -8.61
CA ASN A 81 -4.37 -10.78 -9.76
C ASN A 81 -5.49 -10.62 -10.81
N ASP A 82 -6.69 -10.26 -10.38
CA ASP A 82 -7.84 -10.04 -11.27
C ASP A 82 -7.77 -8.72 -12.05
N TYR A 83 -6.82 -7.84 -11.73
CA TYR A 83 -6.67 -6.54 -12.37
C TYR A 83 -5.48 -6.54 -13.33
N LYS A 84 -5.44 -5.53 -14.22
CA LYS A 84 -4.25 -5.21 -15.04
C LYS A 84 -3.00 -4.84 -14.21
N TYR A 85 -3.08 -4.92 -12.88
CA TYR A 85 -2.08 -4.55 -11.89
C TYR A 85 -1.21 -5.73 -11.42
N ASN A 86 -0.97 -6.71 -12.28
CA ASN A 86 -0.19 -7.93 -12.02
C ASN A 86 1.32 -7.71 -11.71
N LYS A 87 1.76 -6.46 -11.52
CA LYS A 87 3.15 -6.08 -11.24
C LYS A 87 3.26 -5.18 -10.02
N ILE A 88 2.40 -5.38 -9.02
CA ILE A 88 2.56 -4.68 -7.75
C ILE A 88 3.85 -5.15 -7.09
N ILE A 89 4.73 -4.19 -6.84
CA ILE A 89 5.93 -4.43 -6.03
C ILE A 89 5.53 -4.19 -4.58
N CYS A 90 5.71 -5.21 -3.76
CA CYS A 90 5.45 -5.18 -2.33
C CYS A 90 6.74 -5.48 -1.56
N SER A 91 6.97 -4.75 -0.48
CA SER A 91 8.07 -4.95 0.44
C SER A 91 7.55 -4.83 1.87
N ILE A 92 7.88 -5.83 2.68
CA ILE A 92 7.54 -5.89 4.09
C ILE A 92 8.85 -5.97 4.86
N ASP A 93 9.00 -5.12 5.87
CA ASP A 93 10.17 -5.12 6.73
C ASP A 93 9.80 -5.06 8.22
N TYR A 94 10.67 -5.64 9.06
CA TYR A 94 10.44 -5.86 10.47
C TYR A 94 11.53 -5.21 11.32
N PHE A 95 11.16 -4.20 12.09
CA PHE A 95 12.04 -3.48 13.01
C PHE A 95 12.02 -4.13 14.39
N LYS A 96 12.85 -5.16 14.60
CA LYS A 96 12.96 -5.87 15.88
C LYS A 96 13.20 -4.94 17.08
N LYS A 97 14.01 -3.88 16.92
CA LYS A 97 14.31 -2.92 18.00
C LYS A 97 13.15 -2.00 18.38
N ARG A 98 12.22 -1.75 17.45
CA ARG A 98 11.07 -0.86 17.65
C ARG A 98 9.77 -1.63 17.78
N SER A 99 9.84 -2.96 17.71
CA SER A 99 8.68 -3.84 17.66
C SER A 99 7.66 -3.28 16.67
N SER A 100 8.09 -3.03 15.44
CA SER A 100 7.23 -2.46 14.39
C SER A 100 7.47 -3.14 13.06
N GLN A 101 6.48 -3.04 12.18
CA GLN A 101 6.55 -3.54 10.81
C GLN A 101 6.22 -2.42 9.85
N CYS A 102 7.01 -2.33 8.79
CA CYS A 102 6.76 -1.46 7.65
C CYS A 102 6.23 -2.30 6.51
N ARG A 103 5.26 -1.75 5.77
CA ARG A 103 4.80 -2.29 4.49
C ARG A 103 4.76 -1.20 3.47
N ILE A 104 5.29 -1.53 2.30
CA ILE A 104 5.26 -0.68 1.14
C ILE A 104 4.75 -1.48 -0.03
N TYR A 105 3.79 -0.93 -0.76
CA TYR A 105 3.41 -1.50 -2.05
C TYR A 105 2.92 -0.41 -3.00
N SER A 106 3.22 -0.58 -4.29
CA SER A 106 2.97 0.45 -5.29
C SER A 106 2.75 -0.11 -6.70
N TYR A 107 2.05 0.67 -7.52
CA TYR A 107 1.86 0.41 -8.94
C TYR A 107 1.66 1.72 -9.74
N PRO A 108 2.44 1.96 -10.82
CA PRO A 108 3.73 1.34 -11.06
C PRO A 108 4.70 1.68 -9.93
N TYR A 109 5.83 0.97 -9.85
CA TYR A 109 6.81 1.23 -8.81
C TYR A 109 7.41 2.65 -8.93
N LYS A 110 7.11 3.51 -7.94
CA LYS A 110 7.52 4.93 -7.92
C LYS A 110 8.38 5.29 -6.70
N LEU A 111 8.65 4.36 -5.79
CA LEU A 111 9.38 4.68 -4.56
C LEU A 111 10.85 4.97 -4.84
N LYS A 112 11.28 6.15 -4.41
CA LYS A 112 12.67 6.61 -4.47
C LYS A 112 13.37 6.59 -3.10
N PHE A 113 12.60 6.54 -2.02
CA PHE A 113 13.11 6.71 -0.66
C PHE A 113 12.72 5.53 0.23
N TYR A 114 13.73 4.79 0.69
CA TYR A 114 13.62 3.64 1.58
C TYR A 114 13.95 4.01 3.03
N ASN A 115 13.60 5.23 3.47
CA ASN A 115 14.08 5.80 4.74
C ASN A 115 13.68 5.01 6.00
N SER A 116 12.92 3.92 5.84
CA SER A 116 12.45 3.03 6.88
C SER A 116 12.23 1.62 6.35
N ILE A 117 13.11 1.14 5.45
CA ILE A 117 13.28 -0.30 5.18
C ILE A 117 14.75 -0.63 5.44
N THR A 118 15.01 -1.51 6.40
CA THR A 118 16.30 -2.18 6.54
C THR A 118 16.61 -2.93 5.23
N ASN A 119 17.88 -2.99 4.83
CA ASN A 119 18.33 -3.56 3.55
C ASN A 119 18.00 -5.06 3.30
N ASN A 120 17.00 -5.63 3.98
CA ASN A 120 16.46 -6.97 3.80
C ASN A 120 15.55 -7.06 2.57
N PHE A 121 15.97 -6.50 1.44
CA PHE A 121 15.31 -6.78 0.17
C PHE A 121 15.70 -8.19 -0.26
N ILE A 122 14.73 -9.09 -0.37
CA ILE A 122 14.88 -10.31 -1.17
C ILE A 122 14.99 -9.82 -2.62
N ILE A 123 16.22 -9.78 -3.10
CA ILE A 123 16.75 -9.14 -4.31
C ILE A 123 15.87 -9.35 -5.55
N PHE A 124 15.52 -8.25 -6.24
CA PHE A 124 15.63 -8.04 -7.70
C PHE A 124 15.52 -6.55 -8.10
N ILE A 125 16.02 -5.62 -7.29
CA ILE A 125 16.16 -4.21 -7.71
C ILE A 125 17.66 -3.89 -7.81
N ILE A 126 18.19 -3.89 -9.03
CA ILE A 126 19.49 -3.32 -9.34
C ILE A 126 19.36 -1.80 -9.16
N ILE A 127 19.80 -1.28 -8.02
CA ILE A 127 19.96 0.16 -7.84
C ILE A 127 21.31 0.53 -8.46
N LYS A 128 21.27 1.09 -9.68
CA LYS A 128 22.39 1.88 -10.20
C LYS A 128 22.39 3.21 -9.45
N CYS A 129 23.32 3.37 -8.52
CA CYS A 129 23.72 4.70 -8.05
C CYS A 129 24.49 5.37 -9.20
N ILE A 130 24.02 6.54 -9.65
CA ILE A 130 24.79 7.45 -10.49
C ILE A 130 25.65 8.31 -9.58
#